data_AF-A0A4Q2YHW0-F1
#
_entry.id   AF-A0A4Q2YHW0-F1
#
_cell.length_a   1.000
_cell.length_b   1.000
_cell.length_c   1.000
_cell.angle_alpha   90.00
_cell.angle_beta   90.00
_cell.angle_gamma   90.00
#
_symmetry.space_group_name_H-M   'P 1'
#
loop_
_entity.id
_entity.type
_entity.pdbx_description
1 polymer ?
#
loop_
_entity_poly.entity_id
_entity_poly.type
_entity_poly.pdbx_seq_one_letter_code
_entity_poly.pdbx_strand_id
1 'polypeptide(L)'
;MFLRQITDSALAQNAYLIGCQRTGEAIIIDPERDIDPEEAELCHAPQFGSAKDPVNFTGMIAANHPRGDDPVIHWLSPQPADYDLLDARPG
;
A
#
# COMPACT_ATOMS: atom_id res chain seq x y z
N MET A 1 8.06 17.38 23.28
CA MET A 1 7.76 16.90 21.91
C MET A 1 7.21 18.08 21.16
N PHE A 2 7.74 18.38 19.98
CA PHE A 2 7.37 19.50 19.14
C PHE A 2 6.85 18.95 17.81
N LEU A 3 5.66 19.40 17.39
CA LEU A 3 5.05 19.02 16.12
C LEU A 3 4.73 20.29 15.34
N ARG A 4 5.18 20.35 14.09
CA ARG A 4 4.85 21.45 13.18
C ARG A 4 4.46 20.90 11.82
N GLN A 5 3.32 21.36 11.34
CA GLN A 5 2.85 21.13 9.99
C GLN A 5 3.41 22.21 9.05
N ILE A 6 3.89 21.79 7.88
CA ILE A 6 4.47 22.65 6.86
C ILE A 6 3.67 22.41 5.58
N THR A 7 3.02 23.46 5.09
CA THR A 7 2.25 23.42 3.86
C THR A 7 3.02 24.18 2.79
N ASP A 8 3.37 23.48 1.71
CA ASP A 8 4.06 24.05 0.55
C ASP A 8 3.41 23.48 -0.72
N SER A 9 3.32 24.30 -1.77
CA SER A 9 2.79 23.90 -3.06
C SER A 9 3.64 22.83 -3.79
N ALA A 10 4.91 22.69 -3.41
CA ALA A 10 5.84 21.69 -3.90
C ALA A 10 5.96 20.46 -2.97
N LEU A 11 5.29 20.46 -1.81
CA LEU A 11 5.19 19.32 -0.89
C LEU A 11 3.79 18.69 -1.00
N ALA A 12 3.61 17.47 -0.47
CA ALA A 12 2.34 16.75 -0.56
C ALA A 12 1.27 17.30 0.39
N GLN A 13 0.77 18.50 0.11
CA GLN A 13 -0.13 19.32 0.93
C GLN A 13 0.36 19.63 2.35
N ASN A 14 0.94 18.68 3.10
CA ASN A 14 1.46 18.85 4.46
C ASN A 14 2.64 17.90 4.72
N ALA A 15 3.82 18.47 4.95
CA ALA A 15 4.94 17.77 5.58
C ALA A 15 4.89 17.99 7.10
N TYR A 16 5.35 17.00 7.87
CA TYR A 16 5.35 17.03 9.33
C TYR A 16 6.77 17.02 9.87
N LEU A 17 7.10 18.03 10.67
CA LEU A 17 8.32 18.08 11.46
C LEU A 17 8.00 17.66 12.89
N ILE A 18 8.62 16.55 13.33
CA ILE A 18 8.48 16.02 14.68
C ILE A 18 9.83 16.13 15.37
N GLY A 19 9.90 16.83 16.50
CA GLY A 19 11.15 17.09 17.22
C GLY A 19 11.10 16.88 18.74
N CYS A 20 12.26 16.66 19.33
CA CYS A 20 12.45 16.60 20.77
C CYS A 20 13.20 17.85 21.26
N GLN A 21 12.51 18.77 21.95
CA GLN A 21 13.12 20.02 22.45
C GLN A 21 14.26 19.79 23.45
N ARG A 22 14.27 18.65 24.15
CA ARG A 22 15.29 18.33 25.15
C ARG A 22 16.62 17.89 24.50
N THR A 23 16.56 17.21 23.36
CA THR A 23 17.75 16.69 22.67
C THR A 23 18.14 17.52 21.44
N GLY A 24 17.19 18.28 20.87
CA GLY A 24 17.39 19.06 19.65
C GLY A 24 17.20 18.26 18.35
N GLU A 25 16.90 16.98 18.44
CA GLU A 25 16.71 16.09 17.28
C GLU A 25 15.31 16.25 16.66
N ALA A 26 15.22 16.11 15.34
CA ALA A 26 13.97 16.13 14.60
C ALA A 26 13.98 15.22 13.36
N ILE A 27 12.80 14.74 12.97
CA ILE A 27 12.51 14.01 11.74
C ILE A 27 11.49 14.80 10.90
N ILE A 28 11.68 14.79 9.58
CA ILE A 28 10.73 15.34 8.61
C ILE A 28 10.08 14.18 7.87
N ILE A 29 8.76 14.20 7.78
CA ILE A 29 7.96 13.22 7.05
C ILE A 29 7.23 13.96 5.93
N ASP A 30 7.56 13.63 4.68
CA ASP A 30 6.97 14.17 3.45
C ASP A 30 6.55 13.00 2.55
N PRO A 31 5.27 12.59 2.60
CA PRO A 31 4.79 11.46 1.79
C PRO A 31 4.63 11.91 0.33
N GLU A 32 5.39 11.32 -0.59
CA GLU A 32 5.31 11.64 -2.03
C GLU A 32 3.94 11.26 -2.62
N ARG A 33 3.51 11.97 -3.68
CA ARG A 33 2.15 11.86 -4.23
C ARG A 33 2.19 11.24 -5.63
N ASP A 34 1.80 9.97 -5.79
CA ASP A 34 1.59 9.39 -7.13
C ASP A 34 0.32 8.52 -7.27
N ILE A 35 -0.18 8.41 -8.49
CA ILE A 35 -1.51 7.93 -8.90
C ILE A 35 -1.38 6.55 -9.54
N ASP A 36 -1.21 5.52 -8.72
CA ASP A 36 -1.41 4.11 -9.08
C ASP A 36 -2.19 3.44 -7.94
N PRO A 37 -3.24 2.62 -8.20
CA PRO A 37 -4.07 2.05 -7.12
C PRO A 37 -3.28 1.16 -6.16
N GLU A 38 -2.16 0.55 -6.59
CA GLU A 38 -1.24 -0.19 -5.71
C GLU A 38 -0.43 0.72 -4.77
N GLU A 39 -0.14 1.94 -5.21
CA GLU A 39 0.56 2.99 -4.47
C GLU A 39 -0.42 4.06 -3.90
N ALA A 40 -1.73 3.78 -3.96
CA ALA A 40 -2.74 4.72 -3.49
C ALA A 40 -2.61 4.93 -1.97
N GLU A 41 -2.23 6.15 -1.59
CA GLU A 41 -2.12 6.57 -0.21
C GLU A 41 -3.52 6.85 0.38
N LEU A 42 -4.06 5.84 1.06
CA LEU A 42 -5.35 5.89 1.73
C LEU A 42 -5.18 6.14 3.23
N CYS A 43 -6.16 6.82 3.83
CA CYS A 43 -6.14 7.12 5.25
C CYS A 43 -6.09 5.84 6.09
N HIS A 44 -4.95 5.60 6.75
CA HIS A 44 -4.79 4.48 7.67
C HIS A 44 -4.74 4.92 9.14
N ALA A 45 -5.51 4.23 9.97
CA ALA A 45 -5.28 4.14 11.41
C ALA A 45 -5.71 2.74 11.88
N PRO A 46 -5.28 2.25 13.06
CA PRO A 46 -5.59 0.89 13.51
C PRO A 46 -7.09 0.55 13.51
N GLN A 47 -7.96 1.53 13.76
CA GLN A 47 -9.41 1.38 13.75
C GLN A 47 -10.09 1.61 12.38
N PHE A 48 -9.35 2.08 11.37
CA PHE A 48 -9.93 2.54 10.10
C PHE A 48 -9.35 1.86 8.85
N GLY A 49 -8.38 0.97 9.00
CA GLY A 49 -7.86 0.23 7.85
C GLY A 49 -6.65 -0.62 8.21
N SER A 50 -5.90 -0.99 7.18
CA SER A 50 -4.65 -1.74 7.26
C SER A 50 -3.52 -0.95 6.60
N ALA A 51 -2.26 -1.30 6.87
CA ALA A 51 -1.10 -0.65 6.24
C ALA A 51 -1.12 -0.76 4.69
N LYS A 52 -1.82 -1.76 4.14
CA LYS A 52 -2.24 -1.81 2.74
C LYS A 52 -3.76 -1.98 2.68
N ASP A 53 -4.45 -1.09 1.99
CA ASP A 53 -5.90 -1.14 1.83
C ASP A 53 -6.30 -2.20 0.78
N PRO A 54 -7.55 -2.72 0.79
CA PRO A 54 -8.08 -3.53 -0.31
C PRO A 54 -7.88 -2.94 -1.71
N VAL A 55 -7.88 -1.61 -1.87
CA VAL A 55 -7.55 -0.94 -3.13
C VAL A 55 -6.11 -1.22 -3.53
N ASN A 56 -5.15 -1.14 -2.60
CA ASN A 56 -3.75 -1.46 -2.86
C ASN A 56 -3.59 -2.94 -3.25
N PHE A 57 -4.25 -3.86 -2.54
CA PHE A 57 -4.22 -5.29 -2.87
C PHE A 57 -4.79 -5.60 -4.26
N THR A 58 -5.88 -4.92 -4.62
CA THR A 58 -6.48 -5.08 -5.95
C THR A 58 -5.55 -4.58 -7.04
N GLY A 59 -4.88 -3.44 -6.82
CA GLY A 59 -3.84 -2.91 -7.70
C GLY A 59 -2.71 -3.92 -7.94
N MET A 60 -2.13 -4.44 -6.85
CA MET A 60 -1.03 -5.41 -6.94
C MET A 60 -1.40 -6.68 -7.71
N ILE A 61 -2.58 -7.28 -7.44
CA ILE A 61 -3.05 -8.46 -8.18
C ILE A 61 -3.24 -8.14 -9.66
N ALA A 62 -3.84 -6.98 -9.97
CA ALA A 62 -4.08 -6.54 -11.33
C ALA A 62 -2.78 -6.25 -12.09
N ALA A 63 -1.73 -5.77 -11.42
CA ALA A 63 -0.43 -5.51 -12.03
C ALA A 63 0.39 -6.78 -12.26
N ASN A 64 0.27 -7.79 -11.40
CA ASN A 64 1.00 -9.06 -11.55
C ASN A 64 0.48 -9.88 -12.75
N HIS A 65 -0.81 -9.79 -13.08
CA HIS A 65 -1.41 -10.52 -14.20
C HIS A 65 -0.77 -10.24 -15.57
N PRO A 66 -0.68 -8.98 -16.06
CA PRO A 66 -0.03 -8.68 -17.34
C PRO A 66 1.50 -8.83 -17.30
N ARG A 67 2.12 -8.75 -16.11
CA ARG A 67 3.57 -9.00 -15.92
C ARG A 67 3.91 -10.49 -15.99
N GLY A 68 2.93 -11.37 -15.75
CA GLY A 68 3.10 -12.82 -15.76
C GLY A 68 3.66 -13.39 -14.46
N ASP A 69 3.73 -12.58 -13.40
CA ASP A 69 4.30 -12.96 -12.10
C ASP A 69 3.34 -13.88 -11.32
N ASP A 70 2.03 -13.63 -11.43
CA ASP A 70 0.97 -14.43 -10.79
C ASP A 70 -0.04 -14.94 -11.85
N PRO A 71 0.11 -16.19 -12.33
CA PRO A 71 -0.87 -16.81 -13.21
C PRO A 71 -2.23 -16.97 -12.49
N VAL A 72 -3.31 -16.58 -13.16
CA VAL A 72 -4.69 -16.68 -12.63
C VAL A 72 -5.52 -17.66 -13.44
N ILE A 73 -6.44 -18.35 -12.77
CA ILE A 73 -7.50 -19.15 -13.39
C ILE A 73 -8.86 -18.60 -12.95
N HIS A 74 -9.81 -18.50 -13.88
CA HIS A 74 -11.18 -18.11 -13.54
C HIS A 74 -11.97 -19.32 -13.07
N TRP A 75 -12.87 -19.11 -12.11
CA TRP A 75 -13.65 -20.19 -11.49
C TRP A 75 -14.51 -21.02 -12.47
N LEU A 76 -14.89 -20.44 -13.63
CA LEU A 76 -15.64 -21.13 -14.69
C LEU A 76 -14.75 -21.69 -15.81
N SER A 77 -13.43 -21.47 -15.73
CA SER A 77 -12.51 -22.06 -16.69
C SER A 77 -12.48 -23.58 -16.50
N PRO A 78 -12.43 -24.36 -17.58
CA PRO A 78 -12.23 -25.80 -17.47
C PRO A 78 -10.93 -26.07 -16.71
N GLN A 79 -10.94 -27.08 -15.83
CA GLN A 79 -9.75 -27.46 -15.11
C GLN A 79 -8.67 -27.86 -16.12
N PRO A 80 -7.48 -27.23 -16.07
CA PRO A 80 -6.48 -27.48 -17.08
C PRO A 80 -5.92 -28.88 -16.90
N ALA A 81 -5.87 -29.65 -18.00
CA ALA A 81 -5.56 -31.08 -17.97
C ALA A 81 -4.13 -31.39 -17.51
N ASP A 82 -3.23 -30.41 -17.61
CA ASP A 82 -1.79 -30.56 -17.35
C ASP A 82 -1.37 -30.09 -15.95
N TYR A 83 -2.32 -29.82 -15.04
CA TYR A 83 -2.04 -29.28 -13.70
C TYR A 83 -2.69 -30.10 -12.59
N ASP A 84 -1.92 -30.31 -11.52
CA ASP A 84 -2.42 -30.85 -10.26
C ASP A 84 -3.04 -29.73 -9.40
N LEU A 85 -4.18 -30.00 -8.76
CA LEU A 85 -4.82 -29.08 -7.84
C LEU A 85 -4.38 -29.35 -6.40
N LEU A 86 -3.79 -28.36 -5.75
CA LEU A 86 -3.39 -28.40 -4.35
C LEU A 86 -4.27 -27.47 -3.50
N ASP A 87 -4.96 -28.01 -2.50
CA ASP A 87 -5.65 -27.19 -1.48
C ASP A 87 -4.65 -26.76 -0.40
N ALA A 88 -4.33 -25.46 -0.36
CA ALA A 88 -3.37 -24.88 0.59
C ALA A 88 -4.02 -24.40 1.90
N ARG A 89 -5.32 -24.62 2.10
CA ARG A 89 -5.99 -24.26 3.35
C ARG A 89 -5.49 -25.15 4.49
N PRO A 90 -5.37 -24.62 5.72
CA PRO A 90 -5.12 -25.47 6.87
C PRO A 90 -6.22 -26.53 6.97
N GLY A 91 -5.80 -27.79 7.19
CA GLY A 91 -6.69 -28.94 7.39
C GLY A 91 -7.42 -28.92 8.72
#